data_AF-A0A418CM05-F1
#
_entry.id   AF-A0A418CM05-F1
#
_cell.length_a   1.000
_cell.length_b   1.000
_cell.length_c   1.000
_cell.angle_alpha   90.00
_cell.angle_beta   90.00
_cell.angle_gamma   90.00
#
_symmetry.space_group_name_H-M   'P 1'
#
loop_
_entity.id
_entity.type
_entity.pdbx_description
1 polymer ?
#
loop_
_entity_poly.entity_id
_entity_poly.type
_entity_poly.pdbx_seq_one_letter_code
_entity_poly.pdbx_strand_id
1 'polypeptide(L)'
;MVKSEDAAVSKDSDEKSLQKRLKRRPYIRSKMREYREKEKLELAYLRAHAQALDAELRHFTKQHQSTRSKHQPSVLSPLSWQHVKDALHGARKAIEADRESLTNQVEDAQEVVREMTTWVAMHRRIPGPTSLHQTVTVDNEAINLLCGCFADEGRAMVVVTQIQQDEMWVHDLPQRHRIMLYLATD
;
A
#
# COMPACT_ATOMS: atom_id res chain seq x y z
N MET A 1 -66.91 65.55 -18.10
CA MET A 1 -65.95 66.41 -18.80
C MET A 1 -64.55 66.22 -18.19
N VAL A 2 -63.96 65.01 -18.32
CA VAL A 2 -62.64 64.69 -17.70
C VAL A 2 -61.71 63.90 -18.66
N LYS A 3 -62.23 63.27 -19.72
CA LYS A 3 -61.41 62.42 -20.61
C LYS A 3 -60.47 63.17 -21.58
N SER A 4 -60.60 64.49 -21.73
CA SER A 4 -59.88 65.25 -22.77
C SER A 4 -58.53 65.79 -22.32
N GLU A 5 -58.36 66.08 -21.02
CA GLU A 5 -57.08 66.58 -20.48
C GLU A 5 -56.06 65.46 -20.31
N ASP A 6 -56.49 64.26 -19.87
CA ASP A 6 -55.61 63.09 -19.73
C ASP A 6 -54.98 62.64 -21.07
N ALA A 7 -55.74 62.75 -22.17
CA ALA A 7 -55.25 62.37 -23.50
C ALA A 7 -54.21 63.36 -24.07
N ALA A 8 -54.32 64.64 -23.74
CA ALA A 8 -53.38 65.68 -24.16
C ALA A 8 -52.07 65.62 -23.35
N VAL A 9 -52.17 65.39 -22.03
CA VAL A 9 -51.01 65.20 -21.14
C VAL A 9 -50.23 63.92 -21.50
N SER A 10 -50.93 62.85 -21.88
CA SER A 10 -50.30 61.60 -22.33
C SER A 10 -49.47 61.79 -23.61
N LYS A 11 -49.98 62.52 -24.61
CA LYS A 11 -49.26 62.80 -25.87
C LYS A 11 -47.97 63.61 -25.66
N ASP A 12 -48.01 64.64 -24.82
CA ASP A 12 -46.83 65.48 -24.53
C ASP A 12 -45.75 64.69 -23.75
N SER A 13 -46.17 63.80 -22.84
CA SER A 13 -45.25 62.86 -22.18
C SER A 13 -44.59 61.90 -23.18
N ASP A 14 -45.37 61.34 -24.10
CA ASP A 14 -44.88 60.41 -25.12
C ASP A 14 -43.90 61.09 -26.08
N GLU A 15 -44.17 62.32 -26.53
CA GLU A 15 -43.26 63.10 -27.37
C GLU A 15 -41.95 63.44 -26.65
N LYS A 16 -42.03 63.87 -25.39
CA LYS A 16 -40.83 64.11 -24.56
C LYS A 16 -40.02 62.83 -24.37
N SER A 17 -40.68 61.67 -24.20
CA SER A 17 -40.01 60.38 -24.11
C SER A 17 -39.33 59.98 -25.43
N LEU A 18 -39.99 60.24 -26.57
CA LEU A 18 -39.47 59.97 -27.91
C LEU A 18 -38.22 60.82 -28.20
N GLN A 19 -38.26 62.11 -27.88
CA GLN A 19 -37.11 63.01 -28.02
C GLN A 19 -35.94 62.60 -27.12
N LYS A 20 -36.20 62.19 -25.87
CA LYS A 20 -35.16 61.64 -24.97
C LYS A 20 -34.52 60.38 -25.57
N ARG A 21 -35.32 59.47 -26.15
CA ARG A 21 -34.82 58.27 -26.83
C ARG A 21 -34.01 58.61 -28.08
N LEU A 22 -34.47 59.55 -28.89
CA LEU A 22 -33.77 60.02 -30.09
C LEU A 22 -32.41 60.64 -29.76
N LYS A 23 -32.29 61.38 -28.65
CA LYS A 23 -31.02 61.94 -28.18
C LYS A 23 -30.08 60.90 -27.56
N ARG A 24 -30.61 59.90 -26.84
CA ARG A 24 -29.80 58.80 -26.23
C ARG A 24 -29.25 57.80 -27.25
N ARG A 25 -30.00 57.52 -28.32
CA ARG A 25 -29.62 56.53 -29.35
C ARG A 25 -28.24 56.81 -30.01
N PRO A 26 -27.93 58.03 -30.48
CA PRO A 26 -26.61 58.35 -31.03
C PRO A 26 -25.47 58.13 -30.03
N TYR A 27 -25.66 58.56 -28.77
CA TYR A 27 -24.67 58.35 -27.71
C TYR A 27 -24.42 56.86 -27.46
N ILE A 28 -25.48 56.07 -27.29
CA ILE A 28 -25.38 54.62 -27.07
C ILE A 28 -24.68 53.94 -28.23
N ARG A 29 -25.02 54.28 -29.48
CA ARG A 29 -24.36 53.72 -30.67
C ARG A 29 -22.89 54.09 -30.75
N SER A 30 -22.55 55.36 -30.46
CA SER A 30 -21.17 55.84 -30.43
C SER A 30 -20.35 55.08 -29.40
N LYS A 31 -20.85 54.96 -28.16
CA LYS A 31 -20.17 54.22 -27.09
C LYS A 31 -20.08 52.72 -27.36
N MET A 32 -21.11 52.10 -27.91
CA MET A 32 -21.05 50.68 -28.31
C MET A 32 -20.04 50.43 -29.43
N ARG A 33 -19.86 51.40 -30.36
CA ARG A 33 -18.81 51.32 -31.37
C ARG A 33 -17.43 51.41 -30.70
N GLU A 34 -17.22 52.38 -29.82
CA GLU A 34 -15.98 52.55 -29.08
C GLU A 34 -15.60 51.28 -28.30
N TYR A 35 -16.56 50.65 -27.61
CA TYR A 35 -16.31 49.39 -26.90
C TYR A 35 -15.92 48.25 -27.84
N ARG A 36 -16.64 48.09 -28.96
CA ARG A 36 -16.31 47.05 -29.96
C ARG A 36 -14.95 47.29 -30.60
N GLU A 37 -14.59 48.55 -30.85
CA GLU A 37 -13.28 48.90 -31.39
C GLU A 37 -12.17 48.59 -30.40
N LYS A 38 -12.34 48.93 -29.12
CA LYS A 38 -11.39 48.57 -28.05
C LYS A 38 -11.22 47.06 -27.93
N GLU A 39 -12.32 46.31 -27.86
CA GLU A 39 -12.31 44.85 -27.78
C GLU A 39 -11.63 44.23 -29.00
N LYS A 40 -11.92 44.73 -30.20
CA LYS A 40 -11.27 44.26 -31.44
C LYS A 40 -9.76 44.46 -31.40
N LEU A 41 -9.30 45.63 -30.93
CA LEU A 41 -7.88 45.93 -30.81
C LEU A 41 -7.20 45.07 -29.74
N GLU A 42 -7.84 44.87 -28.59
CA GLU A 42 -7.34 44.02 -27.51
C GLU A 42 -7.20 42.56 -27.97
N LEU A 43 -8.23 42.01 -28.63
CA LEU A 43 -8.17 40.67 -29.20
C LEU A 43 -7.08 40.54 -30.27
N ALA A 44 -6.88 41.56 -31.11
CA ALA A 44 -5.81 41.57 -32.08
C ALA A 44 -4.42 41.57 -31.41
N TYR A 45 -4.25 42.38 -30.35
CA TYR A 45 -3.04 42.42 -29.55
C TYR A 45 -2.75 41.07 -28.88
N LEU A 46 -3.74 40.49 -28.19
CA LEU A 46 -3.58 39.21 -27.51
C LEU A 46 -3.25 38.08 -28.49
N ARG A 47 -3.89 38.06 -29.67
CA ARG A 47 -3.57 37.08 -30.71
C ARG A 47 -2.15 37.26 -31.26
N ALA A 48 -1.75 38.49 -31.55
CA ALA A 48 -0.39 38.77 -32.02
C ALA A 48 0.64 38.39 -30.96
N HIS A 49 0.37 38.66 -29.68
CA HIS A 49 1.23 38.30 -28.57
C HIS A 49 1.34 36.78 -28.39
N ALA A 50 0.22 36.05 -28.44
CA ALA A 50 0.23 34.59 -28.39
C ALA A 50 1.03 33.98 -29.55
N GLN A 51 0.86 34.52 -30.77
CA GLN A 51 1.63 34.08 -31.93
C GLN A 51 3.14 34.36 -31.79
N ALA A 52 3.51 35.49 -31.19
CA ALA A 52 4.91 35.82 -30.91
C ALA A 52 5.52 34.84 -29.89
N LEU A 53 4.81 34.56 -28.79
CA LEU A 53 5.24 33.57 -27.80
C LEU A 53 5.37 32.16 -28.40
N ASP A 54 4.43 31.75 -29.26
CA ASP A 54 4.53 30.47 -29.98
C ASP A 54 5.76 30.43 -30.90
N ALA A 55 6.11 31.55 -31.54
CA ALA A 55 7.31 31.64 -32.37
C ALA A 55 8.59 31.57 -31.53
N GLU A 56 8.64 32.22 -30.37
CA GLU A 56 9.75 32.14 -29.42
C GLU A 56 9.94 30.71 -28.89
N LEU A 57 8.85 30.04 -28.47
CA LEU A 57 8.91 28.64 -28.03
C LEU A 57 9.42 27.71 -29.14
N ARG A 58 8.98 27.91 -30.39
CA ARG A 58 9.49 27.17 -31.55
C ARG A 58 10.96 27.45 -31.80
N HIS A 59 11.40 28.70 -31.60
CA HIS A 59 12.80 29.07 -31.73
C HIS A 59 13.65 28.37 -30.67
N PHE A 60 13.29 28.45 -29.39
CA PHE A 60 13.99 27.75 -28.32
C PHE A 60 14.02 26.24 -28.57
N THR A 61 12.90 25.64 -28.99
CA THR A 61 12.84 24.21 -29.31
C THR A 61 13.80 23.84 -30.46
N LYS A 62 13.84 24.62 -31.54
CA LYS A 62 14.77 24.40 -32.67
C LYS A 62 16.22 24.65 -32.28
N GLN A 63 16.48 25.69 -31.49
CA GLN A 63 17.81 26.01 -30.98
C GLN A 63 18.33 24.88 -30.10
N HIS A 64 17.48 24.33 -29.22
CA HIS A 64 17.79 23.14 -28.43
C HIS A 64 18.01 21.89 -29.29
N GLN A 65 17.26 21.69 -30.38
CA GLN A 65 17.48 20.56 -31.30
C GLN A 65 18.80 20.69 -32.08
N SER A 66 19.16 21.91 -32.51
CA SER A 66 20.39 22.20 -33.26
C SER A 66 21.65 21.98 -32.40
N THR A 67 21.64 22.42 -31.13
CA THR A 67 22.77 22.22 -30.21
C THR A 67 22.89 20.80 -29.69
N ARG A 68 21.78 20.05 -29.64
CA ARG A 68 21.74 18.65 -29.18
C ARG A 68 22.26 17.64 -30.21
N SER A 69 22.44 18.04 -31.48
CA SER A 69 22.92 17.14 -32.54
C SER A 69 24.43 16.86 -32.48
N LYS A 70 25.22 17.59 -31.69
CA LYS A 70 26.69 17.41 -31.64
C LYS A 70 27.27 17.22 -30.24
N HIS A 71 26.52 17.49 -29.16
CA HIS A 71 27.03 17.38 -27.80
C HIS A 71 26.18 16.44 -26.96
N GLN A 72 26.89 15.55 -26.28
CA GLN A 72 26.48 14.63 -25.22
C GLN A 72 25.27 15.14 -24.41
N PRO A 73 24.31 14.28 -24.02
CA PRO A 73 23.11 14.71 -23.30
C PRO A 73 23.52 15.39 -21.98
N SER A 74 23.40 16.70 -21.95
CA SER A 74 23.60 17.50 -20.75
C SER A 74 22.55 17.10 -19.71
N VAL A 75 23.04 16.80 -18.51
CA VAL A 75 22.28 16.41 -17.30
C VAL A 75 21.28 17.51 -16.85
N LEU A 76 21.33 18.69 -17.49
CA LEU A 76 20.52 19.87 -17.14
C LEU A 76 19.40 20.18 -18.16
N SER A 77 19.23 19.39 -19.22
CA SER A 77 18.01 19.48 -20.04
C SER A 77 16.87 18.86 -19.23
N PRO A 78 15.83 19.60 -18.81
CA PRO A 78 14.70 18.99 -18.13
C PRO A 78 14.16 17.88 -19.02
N LEU A 79 14.14 16.67 -18.47
CA LEU A 79 13.59 15.50 -19.13
C LEU A 79 12.18 15.85 -19.57
N SER A 80 11.81 15.47 -20.81
CA SER A 80 10.43 15.63 -21.23
C SER A 80 9.54 14.91 -20.22
N TRP A 81 8.40 15.52 -19.87
CA TRP A 81 7.43 14.88 -18.98
C TRP A 81 6.97 13.51 -19.47
N GLN A 82 7.08 13.25 -20.78
CA GLN A 82 6.88 11.92 -21.36
C GLN A 82 7.91 10.90 -20.84
N HIS A 83 9.21 11.21 -20.89
CA HIS A 83 10.24 10.33 -20.35
C HIS A 83 10.11 10.14 -18.84
N VAL A 84 9.75 11.19 -18.09
CA VAL A 84 9.48 11.07 -16.65
C VAL A 84 8.29 10.16 -16.39
N LYS A 85 7.20 10.31 -17.15
CA LYS A 85 6.01 9.45 -17.05
C LYS A 85 6.36 7.99 -17.34
N ASP A 86 7.12 7.73 -18.39
CA ASP A 86 7.49 6.39 -18.82
C ASP A 86 8.45 5.73 -17.81
N ALA A 87 9.42 6.49 -17.27
CA ALA A 87 10.30 6.03 -16.21
C ALA A 87 9.51 5.67 -14.93
N LEU A 88 8.57 6.52 -14.50
CA LEU A 88 7.71 6.24 -13.35
C LEU A 88 6.79 5.04 -13.59
N HIS A 89 6.26 4.88 -14.80
CA HIS A 89 5.47 3.70 -15.17
C HIS A 89 6.30 2.42 -15.14
N GLY A 90 7.52 2.46 -15.68
CA GLY A 90 8.46 1.35 -15.64
C GLY A 90 8.84 0.97 -14.21
N ALA A 91 9.16 1.96 -13.38
CA ALA A 91 9.47 1.76 -11.97
C ALA A 91 8.30 1.14 -11.21
N ARG A 92 7.05 1.61 -11.44
CA ARG A 92 5.86 1.03 -10.82
C ARG A 92 5.69 -0.45 -11.20
N LYS A 93 5.83 -0.78 -12.49
CA LYS A 93 5.72 -2.17 -12.96
C LYS A 93 6.80 -3.07 -12.36
N ALA A 94 8.03 -2.57 -12.22
CA ALA A 94 9.10 -3.34 -11.58
C ALA A 94 8.78 -3.64 -10.11
N ILE A 95 8.30 -2.64 -9.36
CA ILE A 95 7.88 -2.82 -7.96
C ILE A 95 6.71 -3.82 -7.85
N GLU A 96 5.73 -3.74 -8.76
CA GLU A 96 4.60 -4.68 -8.79
C GLU A 96 5.10 -6.12 -9.02
N ALA A 97 6.03 -6.33 -9.95
CA ALA A 97 6.61 -7.64 -10.21
C ALA A 97 7.43 -8.17 -9.01
N ASP A 98 8.23 -7.31 -8.37
CA ASP A 98 8.99 -7.69 -7.17
C ASP A 98 8.06 -8.06 -6.01
N ARG A 99 6.96 -7.32 -5.84
CA ARG A 99 5.93 -7.63 -4.83
C ARG A 99 5.31 -9.00 -5.08
N GLU A 100 4.95 -9.30 -6.33
CA GLU A 100 4.41 -10.60 -6.72
C GLU A 100 5.42 -11.74 -6.49
N SER A 101 6.70 -11.51 -6.79
CA SER A 101 7.76 -12.49 -6.49
C SER A 101 7.90 -12.75 -4.99
N LEU A 102 7.92 -11.68 -4.17
CA LEU A 102 8.03 -11.81 -2.73
C LEU A 102 6.81 -12.48 -2.11
N THR A 103 5.60 -12.23 -2.62
CA THR A 103 4.40 -12.93 -2.14
C THR A 103 4.50 -14.43 -2.42
N ASN A 104 4.96 -14.82 -3.60
CA ASN A 104 5.15 -16.24 -3.93
C ASN A 104 6.22 -16.87 -3.03
N GLN A 105 7.34 -16.19 -2.79
CA GLN A 105 8.38 -16.69 -1.87
C GLN A 105 7.87 -16.88 -0.44
N VAL A 106 7.00 -15.97 0.04
CA VAL A 106 6.38 -16.10 1.35
C VAL A 106 5.43 -17.30 1.39
N GLU A 107 4.63 -17.50 0.35
CA GLU A 107 3.74 -18.66 0.23
C GLU A 107 4.52 -19.98 0.23
N ASP A 108 5.60 -20.09 -0.56
CA ASP A 108 6.47 -21.27 -0.59
C ASP A 108 7.09 -21.55 0.79
N ALA A 109 7.61 -20.52 1.46
CA ALA A 109 8.20 -20.67 2.80
C ALA A 109 7.14 -21.10 3.83
N GLN A 110 5.93 -20.56 3.73
CA GLN A 110 4.81 -20.96 4.58
C GLN A 110 4.40 -22.43 4.35
N GLU A 111 4.46 -22.90 3.11
CA GLU A 111 4.19 -24.30 2.79
C GLU A 111 5.20 -25.23 3.47
N VAL A 112 6.49 -24.92 3.39
CA VAL A 112 7.55 -25.69 4.07
C VAL A 112 7.34 -25.71 5.59
N VAL A 113 7.01 -24.56 6.19
CA VAL A 113 6.73 -24.50 7.63
C VAL A 113 5.51 -25.36 7.99
N ARG A 114 4.44 -25.33 7.19
CA ARG A 114 3.26 -26.16 7.40
C ARG A 114 3.58 -27.66 7.28
N GLU A 115 4.41 -28.03 6.30
CA GLU A 115 4.86 -29.41 6.13
C GLU A 115 5.71 -29.86 7.32
N MET A 116 6.71 -29.07 7.70
CA MET A 116 7.58 -29.36 8.86
C MET A 116 6.79 -29.47 10.15
N THR A 117 5.88 -28.53 10.41
CA THR A 117 5.02 -28.59 11.61
C THR A 117 4.13 -29.83 11.61
N THR A 118 3.59 -30.22 10.46
CA THR A 118 2.80 -31.46 10.32
C THR A 118 3.68 -32.69 10.56
N TRP A 119 4.86 -32.74 9.95
CA TRP A 119 5.82 -33.84 10.12
C TRP A 119 6.25 -33.97 11.58
N VAL A 120 6.63 -32.87 12.22
CA VAL A 120 6.99 -32.84 13.66
C VAL A 120 5.81 -33.31 14.51
N ALA A 121 4.59 -32.83 14.24
CA ALA A 121 3.40 -33.27 14.99
C ALA A 121 3.11 -34.77 14.82
N MET A 122 3.29 -35.32 13.62
CA MET A 122 3.15 -36.76 13.35
C MET A 122 4.21 -37.58 14.10
N HIS A 123 5.46 -37.12 14.13
CA HIS A 123 6.58 -37.79 14.80
C HIS A 123 6.64 -37.49 16.31
N ARG A 124 5.84 -36.55 16.81
CA ARG A 124 5.65 -36.28 18.25
C ARG A 124 4.80 -37.35 18.95
N ARG A 125 4.43 -38.43 18.26
CA ARG A 125 3.83 -39.65 18.84
C ARG A 125 4.85 -40.56 19.55
N ILE A 126 5.95 -40.00 20.05
CA ILE A 126 6.62 -40.58 21.20
C ILE A 126 5.94 -39.94 22.40
N PRO A 127 4.98 -40.61 23.08
CA PRO A 127 4.55 -40.15 24.40
C PRO A 127 5.83 -39.94 25.22
N GLY A 128 5.97 -38.77 25.85
CA GLY A 128 7.23 -38.32 26.46
C GLY A 128 7.98 -39.49 27.09
N PRO A 129 9.27 -39.69 26.78
CA PRO A 129 9.92 -41.00 26.85
C PRO A 129 10.12 -41.49 28.29
N THR A 130 9.51 -40.86 29.29
CA THR A 130 9.68 -41.20 30.70
C THR A 130 8.39 -40.96 31.49
N SER A 131 7.84 -42.01 32.11
CA SER A 131 6.80 -41.97 33.13
C SER A 131 7.41 -42.16 34.53
N LEU A 132 6.91 -41.40 35.51
CA LEU A 132 7.28 -41.54 36.91
C LEU A 132 6.30 -42.49 37.61
N HIS A 133 6.83 -43.49 38.31
CA HIS A 133 6.06 -44.45 39.10
C HIS A 133 6.54 -44.39 40.55
N GLN A 134 5.67 -43.88 41.42
CA GLN A 134 5.89 -43.86 42.87
C GLN A 134 4.97 -44.88 43.52
N THR A 135 5.54 -45.87 44.20
CA THR A 135 4.78 -46.92 44.88
C THR A 135 5.43 -47.29 46.22
N VAL A 136 4.62 -47.86 47.10
CA VAL A 136 5.09 -48.43 48.37
C VAL A 136 4.91 -49.95 48.30
N THR A 137 5.96 -50.70 48.61
CA THR A 137 5.91 -52.17 48.60
C THR A 137 5.15 -52.72 49.80
N VAL A 138 4.82 -54.00 49.76
CA VAL A 138 4.24 -54.73 50.91
C VAL A 138 5.16 -54.74 52.13
N ASP A 139 6.47 -54.57 51.93
CA ASP A 139 7.49 -54.48 52.99
C ASP A 139 7.65 -53.03 53.51
N ASN A 140 6.73 -52.13 53.15
CA ASN A 140 6.71 -50.72 53.54
C ASN A 140 7.94 -49.93 53.07
N GLU A 141 8.44 -50.24 51.87
CA GLU A 141 9.57 -49.55 51.24
C GLU A 141 9.09 -48.63 50.12
N ALA A 142 9.67 -47.43 50.04
CA ALA A 142 9.36 -46.46 49.00
C ALA A 142 10.17 -46.75 47.73
N ILE A 143 9.45 -46.87 46.60
CA ILE A 143 10.02 -47.06 45.26
C ILE A 143 9.62 -45.89 44.37
N ASN A 144 10.63 -45.15 43.89
CA ASN A 144 10.49 -44.10 42.87
C ASN A 144 11.20 -44.54 41.59
N LEU A 145 10.44 -44.89 40.55
CA LEU A 145 10.99 -45.35 39.27
C LEU A 145 10.65 -44.36 38.16
N LEU A 146 11.68 -43.94 37.44
CA LEU A 146 11.56 -43.28 36.15
C LEU A 146 11.68 -44.34 35.06
N CYS A 147 10.58 -44.63 34.39
CA CYS A 147 10.48 -45.64 33.34
C CYS A 147 10.37 -44.97 31.99
N GLY A 148 11.12 -45.41 30.99
CA GLY A 148 11.06 -44.87 29.66
C GLY A 148 11.03 -45.92 28.57
N CYS A 149 10.26 -45.68 27.52
CA CYS A 149 10.15 -46.59 26.38
C CYS A 149 10.56 -45.85 25.11
N PHE A 150 11.57 -46.39 24.44
CA PHE A 150 12.13 -45.87 23.20
C PHE A 150 11.96 -46.94 22.14
N ALA A 151 11.06 -46.72 21.19
CA ALA A 151 10.85 -47.65 20.09
C ALA A 151 11.44 -47.05 18.80
N ASP A 152 12.20 -47.85 18.06
CA ASP A 152 12.73 -47.52 16.74
C ASP A 152 12.72 -48.76 15.85
N GLU A 153 12.28 -48.62 14.60
CA GLU A 153 12.09 -49.65 13.56
C GLU A 153 12.41 -51.11 13.98
N GLY A 154 11.42 -51.77 14.60
CA GLY A 154 11.47 -53.20 14.97
C GLY A 154 12.24 -53.52 16.25
N ARG A 155 12.66 -52.51 17.03
CA ARG A 155 13.33 -52.67 18.33
C ARG A 155 12.73 -51.72 19.35
N ALA A 156 12.56 -52.20 20.58
CA ALA A 156 12.18 -51.38 21.71
C ALA A 156 13.27 -51.43 22.79
N MET A 157 13.61 -50.29 23.36
CA MET A 157 14.46 -50.16 24.54
C MET A 157 13.62 -49.62 25.67
N VAL A 158 13.56 -50.37 26.77
CA VAL A 158 12.93 -49.91 28.01
C VAL A 158 14.04 -49.54 28.98
N VAL A 159 14.03 -48.30 29.47
CA VAL A 159 14.97 -47.80 30.47
C VAL A 159 14.21 -47.60 31.76
N VAL A 160 14.62 -48.28 32.83
CA VAL A 160 14.04 -48.07 34.17
C VAL A 160 15.16 -47.65 35.09
N THR A 161 14.97 -46.53 35.79
CA THR A 161 15.95 -46.00 36.74
C THR A 161 15.27 -45.65 38.05
N GLN A 162 15.91 -45.95 39.18
CA GLN A 162 15.39 -45.61 40.49
C GLN A 162 15.93 -44.25 40.94
N ILE A 163 15.04 -43.33 41.31
CA ILE A 163 15.41 -42.00 41.83
C ILE A 163 15.60 -42.12 43.34
N GLN A 164 16.84 -42.04 43.82
CA GLN A 164 17.20 -42.20 45.25
C GLN A 164 16.98 -40.93 46.09
N GLN A 165 16.95 -39.77 45.43
CA GLN A 165 16.77 -38.48 46.09
C GLN A 165 15.82 -37.65 45.22
N ASP A 166 14.57 -37.56 45.67
CA ASP A 166 13.55 -36.73 45.06
C ASP A 166 13.05 -35.73 46.11
N GLU A 167 13.51 -34.48 46.03
CA GLU A 167 13.15 -33.42 46.97
C GLU A 167 11.65 -33.11 46.96
N MET A 168 10.94 -33.53 45.91
CA MET A 168 9.50 -33.30 45.74
C MET A 168 8.65 -34.47 46.29
N TRP A 169 9.25 -35.62 46.61
CA TRP A 169 8.53 -36.78 47.13
C TRP A 169 8.69 -36.93 48.64
N VAL A 170 7.74 -36.39 49.40
CA VAL A 170 7.76 -36.42 50.87
C VAL A 170 7.30 -37.79 51.39
N HIS A 171 8.23 -38.63 51.84
CA HIS A 171 7.96 -39.89 52.55
C HIS A 171 9.03 -40.22 53.59
N ASP A 172 8.64 -40.93 54.65
CA ASP A 172 9.56 -41.37 55.73
C ASP A 172 9.98 -42.85 55.61
N LEU A 173 9.65 -43.48 54.48
CA LEU A 173 9.91 -44.91 54.24
C LEU A 173 11.35 -45.16 53.74
N PRO A 174 11.97 -46.31 54.09
CA PRO A 174 13.29 -46.66 53.62
C PRO A 174 13.32 -46.87 52.11
N GLN A 175 14.40 -46.42 51.47
CA GLN A 175 14.68 -46.64 50.05
C GLN A 175 15.96 -47.45 49.86
N ARG A 176 15.90 -48.49 49.01
CA ARG A 176 17.06 -49.37 48.75
C ARG A 176 17.86 -48.90 47.54
N HIS A 177 19.20 -48.93 47.65
CA HIS A 177 20.14 -48.71 46.55
C HIS A 177 20.21 -49.94 45.64
N ARG A 178 19.35 -50.02 44.62
CA ARG A 178 19.44 -51.05 43.58
C ARG A 178 19.53 -50.43 42.19
N ILE A 179 20.46 -50.93 41.38
CA ILE A 179 20.51 -50.65 39.94
C ILE A 179 19.79 -51.79 39.25
N MET A 180 18.64 -51.51 38.64
CA MET A 180 17.85 -52.48 37.89
C MET A 180 17.84 -52.05 36.42
N LEU A 181 18.74 -52.62 35.62
CA LEU A 181 18.74 -52.44 34.16
C LEU A 181 17.97 -53.62 33.54
N TYR A 182 16.81 -53.34 32.95
CA TYR A 182 16.08 -54.34 32.17
C TYR A 182 16.24 -54.03 30.69
N LEU A 183 16.93 -54.92 29.97
CA LEU A 183 16.90 -54.97 28.51
C LEU A 183 15.74 -55.88 28.11
N ALA A 184 14.62 -55.29 27.69
CA ALA A 184 13.60 -56.04 26.97
C ALA A 184 13.98 -56.03 25.49
N THR A 185 14.37 -57.18 24.94
CA THR A 185 14.56 -57.39 23.50
C THR A 185 13.55 -58.44 23.05
N ASP A 186 12.68 -58.07 22.12
CA ASP A 186 12.11 -58.95 21.09
C ASP A 186 11.84 -58.10 19.85
#